data_AF-A0A9E3AGG9-F1
#
_entry.id   AF-A0A9E3AGG9-F1
#
_cell.length_a   1.000
_cell.length_b   1.000
_cell.length_c   1.000
_cell.angle_alpha   90.00
_cell.angle_beta   90.00
_cell.angle_gamma   90.00
#
_symmetry.space_group_name_H-M   'P 1'
#
loop_
_entity.id
_entity.type
_entity.pdbx_description
1 polymer ?
#
loop_
_entity_poly.entity_id
_entity_poly.type
_entity_poly.pdbx_seq_one_letter_code
_entity_poly.pdbx_strand_id
1 'polypeptide(L)'
;MGTATMPHQQVDPIKADSKHYSVEFENDKVRVVRIKYGAKEKSVMHGHPESITVFLNDCKARFSYPDGHREEFEAKAGQVVHMDAFVHDPVNLGEAFEA
;
A
#
# COMPACT_ATOMS: atom_id res chain seq x y z
N MET A 1 11.16 4.26 15.22
CA MET A 1 10.46 4.39 13.93
C MET A 1 11.33 5.26 13.05
N GLY A 2 12.15 4.64 12.19
CA GLY A 2 13.05 5.35 11.29
C GLY A 2 12.54 5.10 9.88
N THR A 3 11.75 6.01 9.34
CA THR A 3 11.32 5.96 7.94
C THR A 3 12.47 6.46 7.08
N ALA A 4 12.88 5.65 6.12
CA ALA A 4 13.87 6.06 5.12
C ALA A 4 13.26 7.17 4.27
N THR A 5 13.69 8.40 4.52
CA THR A 5 13.33 9.59 3.72
C THR A 5 13.77 9.36 2.27
N MET A 6 12.82 9.47 1.34
CA MET A 6 12.98 9.16 -0.08
C MET A 6 14.04 10.03 -0.79
N PRO A 7 14.97 9.43 -1.57
CA PRO A 7 15.59 10.11 -2.70
C PRO A 7 15.43 9.28 -3.98
N HIS A 8 14.20 8.95 -4.40
CA HIS A 8 13.82 8.84 -5.82
C HIS A 8 12.33 8.54 -5.94
N GLN A 9 11.66 9.26 -6.83
CA GLN A 9 10.27 9.09 -7.23
C GLN A 9 10.11 7.70 -7.86
N GLN A 10 9.76 6.70 -7.04
CA GLN A 10 9.48 5.35 -7.51
C GLN A 10 8.19 5.32 -8.34
N VAL A 11 8.02 4.25 -9.13
CA VAL A 11 6.85 4.07 -9.99
C VAL A 11 5.57 4.05 -9.15
N ASP A 12 4.59 4.84 -9.57
CA ASP A 12 3.26 4.87 -8.97
C ASP A 12 2.61 3.47 -8.97
N PRO A 13 1.97 3.02 -7.87
CA PRO A 13 1.32 1.71 -7.77
C PRO A 13 0.36 1.41 -8.93
N ILE A 14 -0.39 2.41 -9.40
CA ILE A 14 -1.38 2.24 -10.47
C ILE A 14 -0.69 1.87 -11.80
N LYS A 15 0.52 2.38 -12.02
CA LYS A 15 1.33 2.06 -13.21
C LYS A 15 2.14 0.79 -13.03
N ALA A 16 2.66 0.56 -11.84
CA ALA A 16 3.48 -0.60 -11.52
C ALA A 16 2.65 -1.89 -11.46
N ASP A 17 1.41 -1.79 -10.98
CA ASP A 17 0.56 -2.93 -10.67
C ASP A 17 -0.93 -2.58 -10.74
N SER A 18 -1.41 -2.34 -11.95
CA SER A 18 -2.83 -2.05 -12.21
C SER A 18 -3.78 -3.21 -11.87
N LYS A 19 -3.26 -4.39 -11.47
CA LYS A 19 -4.07 -5.51 -11.01
C LYS A 19 -4.58 -5.26 -9.60
N HIS A 20 -3.73 -4.74 -8.72
CA HIS A 20 -4.07 -4.53 -7.30
C HIS A 20 -4.44 -3.07 -6.98
N TYR A 21 -4.18 -2.12 -7.89
CA TYR A 21 -4.41 -0.69 -7.65
C TYR A 21 -5.16 -0.02 -8.81
N SER A 22 -6.20 0.75 -8.47
CA SER A 22 -6.95 1.55 -9.43
C SER A 22 -7.37 2.91 -8.86
N VAL A 23 -7.38 3.95 -9.70
CA VAL A 23 -7.92 5.26 -9.32
C VAL A 23 -9.44 5.21 -9.34
N GLU A 24 -10.06 5.56 -8.21
CA GLU A 24 -11.53 5.72 -8.09
C GLU A 24 -11.95 7.18 -8.31
N PHE A 25 -11.11 8.12 -7.88
CA PHE A 25 -11.34 9.55 -8.01
C PHE A 25 -10.01 10.31 -7.97
N GLU A 26 -9.88 11.39 -8.74
CA GLU A 26 -8.71 12.25 -8.71
C GLU A 26 -9.05 13.69 -9.13
N ASN A 27 -8.53 14.66 -8.40
CA ASN A 27 -8.54 16.08 -8.76
C ASN A 27 -7.24 16.78 -8.33
N ASP A 28 -7.22 18.10 -8.37
CA ASP A 28 -6.08 18.95 -7.99
C ASP A 28 -5.69 18.89 -6.50
N LYS A 29 -6.51 18.27 -5.64
CA LYS A 29 -6.34 18.25 -4.18
C LYS A 29 -6.25 16.85 -3.59
N VAL A 30 -6.95 15.89 -4.16
CA VAL A 30 -7.07 14.54 -3.59
C VAL A 30 -7.12 13.49 -4.69
N ARG A 31 -6.53 12.34 -4.39
CA ARG A 31 -6.65 11.10 -5.16
C ARG A 31 -7.13 9.99 -4.24
N VAL A 32 -8.14 9.26 -4.69
CA VAL A 32 -8.64 8.05 -4.01
C VAL A 32 -8.23 6.86 -4.86
N VAL A 33 -7.47 5.96 -4.24
CA VAL A 33 -6.98 4.73 -4.87
C VAL A 33 -7.63 3.55 -4.16
N ARG A 34 -8.26 2.68 -4.94
CA ARG A 34 -8.73 1.38 -4.48
C ARG A 34 -7.58 0.40 -4.49
N ILE A 35 -7.40 -0.30 -3.38
CA ILE A 35 -6.43 -1.39 -3.24
C ILE A 35 -7.19 -2.70 -3.08
N LYS A 36 -6.88 -3.70 -3.90
CA LYS A 36 -7.46 -5.05 -3.78
C LYS A 36 -6.40 -6.12 -3.89
N TYR A 37 -6.37 -7.03 -2.93
CA TYR A 37 -5.52 -8.22 -2.97
C TYR A 37 -6.37 -9.46 -2.78
N GLY A 38 -6.13 -10.48 -3.60
CA GLY A 38 -6.52 -11.84 -3.29
C GLY A 38 -5.71 -12.41 -2.12
N ALA A 39 -6.15 -13.54 -1.58
CA ALA A 39 -5.42 -14.26 -0.54
C ALA A 39 -4.02 -14.64 -1.04
N LYS A 40 -2.99 -14.35 -0.24
CA LYS A 40 -1.58 -14.66 -0.54
C LYS A 40 -0.98 -13.96 -1.77
N GLU A 41 -1.68 -13.00 -2.36
CA GLU A 41 -1.17 -12.26 -3.51
C GLU A 41 -0.06 -11.29 -3.12
N LYS A 42 0.89 -11.09 -4.04
CA LYS A 42 2.03 -10.21 -3.89
C LYS A 42 2.05 -9.18 -5.03
N SER A 43 2.43 -7.95 -4.70
CA SER A 43 2.69 -6.88 -5.66
C SER A 43 4.19 -6.69 -5.90
N VAL A 44 4.53 -5.71 -6.72
CA VAL A 44 5.89 -5.32 -7.08
C VAL A 44 6.32 -4.08 -6.33
N MET A 45 7.62 -3.79 -6.31
CA MET A 45 8.18 -2.60 -5.67
C MET A 45 7.60 -1.32 -6.30
N HIS A 46 6.92 -0.51 -5.50
CA HIS A 46 6.35 0.78 -5.91
C HIS A 46 6.39 1.77 -4.74
N GLY A 47 6.08 3.05 -5.02
CA GLY A 47 6.01 4.09 -4.00
C GLY A 47 4.75 4.91 -4.10
N HIS A 48 4.29 5.43 -2.98
CA HIS A 48 3.16 6.34 -2.91
C HIS A 48 3.49 7.55 -2.00
N PRO A 49 2.82 8.71 -2.20
CA PRO A 49 2.92 9.81 -1.26
C PRO A 49 2.29 9.43 0.10
N GLU A 50 2.42 10.33 1.06
CA GLU A 50 1.68 10.26 2.33
C GLU A 50 0.18 10.11 2.04
N SER A 51 -0.49 9.22 2.76
CA SER A 51 -1.89 8.89 2.52
C SER A 51 -2.63 8.46 3.78
N ILE A 52 -3.96 8.48 3.70
CA ILE A 52 -4.85 7.86 4.67
C ILE A 52 -5.46 6.64 4.02
N THR A 53 -5.26 5.47 4.63
CA THR A 53 -5.80 4.19 4.17
C THR A 53 -6.98 3.78 5.03
N VAL A 54 -8.11 3.42 4.41
CA VAL A 54 -9.30 2.94 5.10
C VAL A 54 -9.51 1.49 4.75
N PHE A 55 -9.24 0.58 5.69
CA PHE A 55 -9.37 -0.85 5.44
C PHE A 55 -10.85 -1.27 5.46
N LEU A 56 -11.32 -1.89 4.37
CA LEU A 56 -12.70 -2.40 4.28
C LEU A 56 -12.84 -3.82 4.82
N ASN A 57 -11.73 -4.56 4.88
CA ASN A 57 -11.64 -5.90 5.45
C ASN A 57 -10.45 -5.99 6.43
N ASP A 58 -10.40 -7.07 7.21
CA ASP A 58 -9.20 -7.41 7.96
C ASP A 58 -8.02 -7.63 6.99
N CYS A 59 -6.89 -7.00 7.29
CA CYS A 59 -5.66 -7.10 6.51
C CYS A 59 -4.54 -7.65 7.40
N LYS A 60 -3.80 -8.63 6.88
CA LYS A 60 -2.50 -9.04 7.41
C LYS A 60 -1.53 -9.03 6.25
N ALA A 61 -0.56 -8.14 6.25
CA ALA A 61 0.38 -7.95 5.16
C ALA A 61 1.83 -8.00 5.66
N ARG A 62 2.77 -8.17 4.73
CA ARG A 62 4.18 -7.89 4.97
C ARG A 62 4.69 -6.93 3.92
N PHE A 63 5.42 -5.92 4.35
CA PHE A 63 6.12 -4.99 3.48
C PHE A 63 7.60 -5.32 3.50
N SER A 64 8.22 -5.43 2.32
CA SER A 64 9.69 -5.38 2.22
C SER A 64 10.12 -4.04 1.62
N TYR A 65 11.20 -3.51 2.16
CA TYR A 65 11.72 -2.19 1.83
C TYR A 65 13.02 -2.31 1.00
N PRO A 66 13.42 -1.26 0.26
CA PRO A 66 14.62 -1.28 -0.58
C PRO A 66 15.93 -1.58 0.16
N ASP A 67 16.01 -1.26 1.44
CA ASP A 67 17.17 -1.54 2.31
C ASP A 67 17.23 -3.00 2.79
N GLY A 68 16.25 -3.83 2.41
CA GLY A 68 16.12 -5.22 2.82
C GLY A 68 15.35 -5.44 4.12
N HIS A 69 14.95 -4.37 4.82
CA HIS A 69 14.08 -4.46 5.99
C HIS A 69 12.71 -5.05 5.61
N ARG A 70 12.06 -5.71 6.58
CA ARG A 70 10.71 -6.25 6.43
C ARG A 70 9.89 -6.00 7.68
N GLU A 71 8.63 -5.68 7.47
CA GLU A 71 7.67 -5.41 8.54
C GLU A 71 6.37 -6.16 8.27
N GLU A 72 5.79 -6.75 9.31
CA GLU A 72 4.41 -7.25 9.24
C GLU A 72 3.45 -6.17 9.72
N PHE A 73 2.36 -6.01 8.99
CA PHE A 73 1.35 -5.01 9.22
C PHE A 73 -0.01 -5.70 9.37
N GLU A 74 -0.79 -5.27 10.36
CA GLU A 74 -2.16 -5.75 10.57
C GLU A 74 -3.11 -4.57 10.71
N ALA A 75 -4.27 -4.68 10.07
CA ALA A 75 -5.38 -3.74 10.23
C ALA A 75 -6.71 -4.49 10.33
N LYS A 76 -7.66 -3.91 11.06
CA LYS A 76 -9.03 -4.42 11.17
C LYS A 76 -9.97 -3.75 10.18
N ALA A 77 -11.04 -4.44 9.80
CA ALA A 77 -12.11 -3.85 9.02
C ALA A 77 -12.62 -2.55 9.67
N GLY A 78 -12.71 -1.48 8.89
CA GLY A 78 -13.07 -0.13 9.33
C GLY A 78 -11.93 0.70 9.91
N GLN A 79 -10.73 0.13 10.09
CA GLN A 79 -9.60 0.87 10.63
C GLN A 79 -9.08 1.90 9.62
N VAL A 80 -8.81 3.10 10.11
CA VAL A 80 -8.19 4.19 9.36
C VAL A 80 -6.75 4.34 9.83
N VAL A 81 -5.81 4.31 8.89
CA VAL A 81 -4.38 4.37 9.18
C VAL A 81 -3.73 5.47 8.35
N HIS A 82 -2.91 6.29 9.01
CA HIS A 82 -2.01 7.21 8.34
C HIS A 82 -0.75 6.47 7.89
N MET A 83 -0.36 6.69 6.65
CA MET A 83 0.81 6.08 6.01
C MET A 83 1.71 7.21 5.51
N ASP A 84 2.95 7.25 6.00
CA ASP A 84 3.98 8.14 5.45
C ASP A 84 4.23 7.86 3.95
N ALA A 85 4.90 8.77 3.26
CA ALA A 85 5.43 8.48 1.93
C ALA A 85 6.58 7.46 2.03
N PHE A 86 6.44 6.31 1.38
CA PHE A 86 7.49 5.28 1.36
C PHE A 86 7.45 4.45 0.08
N VAL A 87 8.44 3.56 -0.06
CA VAL A 87 8.57 2.57 -1.14
C VAL A 87 8.62 1.18 -0.54
N HIS A 88 7.82 0.28 -1.09
CA HIS A 88 7.75 -1.11 -0.62
C HIS A 88 7.26 -2.08 -1.70
N ASP A 89 7.44 -3.39 -1.46
CA ASP A 89 6.72 -4.46 -2.15
C ASP A 89 5.81 -5.23 -1.18
N PRO A 90 4.48 -5.03 -1.23
CA PRO A 90 3.58 -5.68 -0.28
C PRO A 90 3.22 -7.10 -0.71
N VAL A 91 3.07 -7.97 0.29
CA VAL A 91 2.44 -9.29 0.14
C VAL A 91 1.31 -9.43 1.16
N ASN A 92 0.14 -9.86 0.69
CA ASN A 92 -0.96 -10.24 1.55
C ASN A 92 -0.64 -11.59 2.21
N LEU A 93 -0.71 -11.65 3.54
CA LEU A 93 -0.53 -12.85 4.33
C LEU A 93 -1.87 -13.42 4.84
N GLY A 94 -2.98 -12.73 4.62
CA GLY A 94 -4.32 -13.13 5.05
C GLY A 94 -5.21 -13.64 3.92
N GLU A 95 -6.52 -13.52 4.15
CA GLU A 95 -7.58 -13.65 3.16
C GLU A 95 -7.60 -12.44 2.21
N ALA A 96 -8.47 -12.47 1.19
CA ALA A 96 -8.65 -11.32 0.32
C ALA A 96 -9.08 -10.06 1.10
N PHE A 97 -8.58 -8.90 0.72
CA PHE A 97 -8.94 -7.63 1.35
C PHE A 97 -9.06 -6.49 0.34
N GLU A 98 -9.85 -5.49 0.72
CA GLU A 98 -9.92 -4.19 0.06
C GLU A 98 -9.58 -3.05 1.03
N ALA A 99 -8.98 -1.99 0.48
CA ALA A 99 -8.77 -0.70 1.15
C ALA A 99 -9.01 0.48 0.18
#